data_AF-A0A836SS09-F1
#
_entry.id   AF-A0A836SS09-F1
#
_cell.length_a   1.000
_cell.length_b   1.000
_cell.length_c   1.000
_cell.angle_alpha   90.00
_cell.angle_beta   90.00
_cell.angle_gamma   90.00
#
_symmetry.space_group_name_H-M   'P 1'
#
loop_
_entity.id
_entity.type
_entity.pdbx_description
1 polymer ?
#
loop_
_entity_poly.entity_id
_entity_poly.type
_entity_poly.pdbx_seq_one_letter_code
_entity_poly.pdbx_strand_id
1 'polypeptide(L)'
;MNVIDLLLKIDRRIIYLILVTVVVIPLLIPSPEKVRVMLPVEKLYEAVDEIPDDKALIIDFVYTPQLKPELEPMAFAVLRHAFKRGKKVLALSLFA
;
A
#
# COMPACT_ATOMS: atom_id res chain seq x y z
N MET A 1 -25.23 -17.72 -36.27
CA MET A 1 -24.28 -16.60 -36.31
C MET A 1 -23.50 -16.62 -35.01
N ASN A 2 -22.19 -16.83 -35.06
CA ASN A 2 -21.38 -16.95 -33.86
C ASN A 2 -21.23 -15.58 -33.20
N VAL A 3 -21.25 -15.53 -31.87
CA VAL A 3 -21.08 -14.29 -31.07
C VAL A 3 -19.78 -13.55 -31.44
N ILE A 4 -18.77 -14.29 -31.88
CA ILE A 4 -17.48 -13.79 -32.36
C ILE A 4 -17.62 -12.91 -33.61
N ASP A 5 -18.49 -13.30 -34.56
CA ASP A 5 -18.71 -12.53 -35.80
C ASP A 5 -19.43 -11.20 -35.52
N LEU A 6 -20.23 -11.15 -34.45
CA LEU A 6 -20.89 -9.92 -33.99
C LEU A 6 -19.88 -8.97 -33.36
N LEU A 7 -18.95 -9.48 -32.54
CA LEU A 7 -17.90 -8.67 -31.91
C LEU A 7 -16.95 -8.04 -32.94
N LEU A 8 -16.60 -8.77 -34.00
CA LEU A 8 -15.71 -8.27 -35.06
C LEU A 8 -16.33 -7.15 -35.91
N LYS A 9 -17.66 -6.98 -35.87
CA LYS A 9 -18.38 -5.92 -36.58
C LYS A 9 -18.54 -4.63 -35.75
N ILE A 10 -18.17 -4.64 -34.47
CA ILE A 10 -18.26 -3.46 -33.62
C ILE A 10 -17.17 -2.47 -34.01
N ASP A 11 -17.55 -1.20 -34.19
CA ASP A 11 -16.60 -0.12 -34.44
C ASP A 11 -15.65 0.05 -33.24
N ARG A 12 -14.34 0.04 -33.52
CA ARG A 12 -13.28 0.27 -32.53
C ARG A 12 -13.50 1.54 -31.69
N ARG A 13 -14.15 2.58 -32.23
CA ARG A 13 -14.45 3.82 -31.52
C ARG A 13 -15.36 3.59 -30.31
N ILE A 14 -16.34 2.70 -30.45
CA ILE A 14 -17.26 2.34 -29.36
C ILE A 14 -16.50 1.59 -28.27
N ILE A 15 -15.59 0.68 -28.66
CA ILE A 15 -14.73 -0.06 -27.72
C ILE A 15 -13.87 0.92 -26.91
N TYR A 16 -13.23 1.90 -27.57
CA TYR A 16 -12.41 2.88 -26.87
C TYR A 16 -13.23 3.83 -25.97
N LEU A 17 -14.44 4.22 -26.37
CA LEU A 17 -15.33 5.01 -25.51
C LEU A 17 -15.74 4.24 -24.25
N ILE A 18 -16.08 2.95 -24.39
CA ILE A 18 -16.40 2.09 -23.24
C ILE A 18 -15.17 1.95 -22.34
N LEU A 19 -14.00 1.71 -22.91
CA LEU A 19 -12.75 1.56 -22.16
C LEU A 19 -12.40 2.83 -21.37
N VAL A 20 -12.47 4.00 -22.02
CA VAL A 20 -12.26 5.30 -21.34
C VAL A 20 -13.27 5.49 -20.23
N THR A 21 -14.54 5.20 -20.47
CA THR A 21 -15.59 5.32 -19.45
C THR A 21 -15.33 4.42 -18.26
N VAL A 22 -14.96 3.15 -18.49
CA VAL A 22 -14.62 2.18 -17.44
C VAL A 22 -13.39 2.58 -16.64
N VAL A 23 -12.40 3.26 -17.24
CA VAL A 23 -11.20 3.74 -16.54
C VAL A 23 -11.47 5.04 -15.78
N VAL A 24 -12.24 5.96 -16.35
CA VAL A 24 -12.51 7.29 -15.76
C VAL A 24 -13.47 7.21 -14.57
N ILE A 25 -14.46 6.30 -14.59
CA ILE A 25 -15.44 6.19 -13.51
C ILE A 25 -14.78 5.90 -12.14
N PRO A 26 -13.89 4.90 -11.98
CA PRO A 26 -13.19 4.65 -10.71
C PRO A 26 -12.29 5.80 -10.25
N LEU A 27 -11.76 6.59 -11.19
CA LEU A 27 -10.92 7.76 -10.89
C LEU A 27 -11.75 8.92 -10.33
N LEU A 28 -12.97 9.13 -10.84
CA LEU A 28 -13.88 10.18 -10.37
C LEU A 28 -14.61 9.79 -9.07
N ILE A 29 -14.86 8.51 -8.86
CA ILE A 29 -15.54 7.97 -7.68
C ILE A 29 -14.61 6.97 -7.00
N PRO A 30 -13.60 7.44 -6.24
CA PRO A 30 -12.78 6.55 -5.45
C PRO A 30 -13.68 5.89 -4.40
N SER A 31 -13.86 4.57 -4.51
CA SER A 31 -14.54 3.80 -3.47
C SER A 31 -13.58 3.59 -2.31
N PRO A 32 -13.83 4.15 -1.11
CA PRO A 32 -13.02 3.84 0.05
C PRO A 32 -13.37 2.42 0.51
N GLU A 33 -12.64 1.44 0.01
CA GLU A 33 -12.74 0.10 0.56
C GLU A 33 -12.20 0.12 2.01
N LYS A 34 -12.98 -0.42 2.95
CA LYS A 34 -12.57 -0.46 4.35
C LYS A 34 -11.35 -1.36 4.47
N VAL A 35 -10.19 -0.77 4.76
CA VAL A 35 -8.97 -1.52 5.03
C VAL A 35 -9.24 -2.42 6.24
N ARG A 36 -9.24 -3.74 6.01
CA ARG A 36 -9.33 -4.72 7.09
C ARG A 36 -7.94 -4.91 7.67
N VAL A 37 -7.87 -5.00 9.00
CA VAL A 37 -6.61 -5.33 9.67
C VAL A 37 -6.24 -6.76 9.30
N MET A 38 -5.04 -6.91 8.72
CA MET A 38 -4.48 -8.22 8.42
C MET A 38 -3.75 -8.75 9.65
N LEU A 39 -3.80 -10.06 9.89
CA LEU A 39 -3.13 -10.70 11.02
C LEU A 39 -1.63 -10.35 11.15
N PRO A 40 -0.83 -10.21 10.07
CA PRO A 40 0.56 -9.76 10.19
C PRO A 40 0.71 -8.34 10.73
N VAL A 41 -0.23 -7.44 10.40
CA VAL A 41 -0.21 -6.04 10.86
C VAL A 41 -0.57 -5.96 12.34
N GLU A 42 -1.56 -6.75 12.78
CA GLU A 42 -1.95 -6.85 14.19
C GLU A 42 -0.78 -7.36 15.04
N LYS A 43 -0.12 -8.44 14.60
CA LYS A 43 1.07 -8.98 15.29
C LYS A 43 2.21 -7.99 15.37
N LEU A 44 2.47 -7.22 14.30
CA LEU A 44 3.50 -6.17 14.33
C LEU A 44 3.13 -5.07 15.33
N TYR A 45 1.86 -4.67 15.36
CA TYR A 45 1.38 -3.64 16.28
C TYR A 45 1.55 -4.09 17.75
N GLU A 46 1.11 -5.29 18.08
CA GLU A 46 1.28 -5.88 19.42
C GLU A 46 2.76 -6.03 19.78
N ALA A 47 3.59 -6.51 18.86
CA ALA A 47 5.03 -6.67 19.08
C ALA A 47 5.73 -5.34 19.42
N VAL A 48 5.29 -4.20 18.86
CA VAL A 48 5.82 -2.87 19.21
C VAL A 48 5.33 -2.41 20.60
N ASP A 49 4.08 -2.71 20.94
CA ASP A 49 3.52 -2.36 22.26
C ASP A 49 4.15 -3.18 23.40
N GLU A 50 4.52 -4.44 23.14
CA GLU A 50 5.12 -5.37 24.10
C GLU A 50 6.62 -5.16 24.35
N ILE A 51 7.29 -4.26 23.62
CA ILE A 51 8.74 -4.01 23.80
C ILE A 51 9.01 -3.50 25.22
N PRO A 52 9.88 -4.18 26.01
CA PRO A 52 10.30 -3.69 27.32
C PRO A 52 10.97 -2.31 27.26
N ASP A 53 10.77 -1.46 28.28
CA ASP A 53 11.25 -0.07 28.29
C ASP A 53 12.79 0.08 28.35
N ASP A 54 13.48 -0.99 28.77
CA ASP A 54 14.95 -1.10 28.75
C ASP A 54 15.50 -1.49 27.37
N LYS A 55 14.64 -1.89 26.41
CA LYS A 55 15.01 -2.32 25.07
C LYS A 55 14.70 -1.25 24.01
N ALA A 56 15.28 -1.43 22.82
CA ALA A 56 15.07 -0.57 21.67
C ALA A 56 14.53 -1.36 20.49
N LEU A 57 13.64 -0.73 19.70
CA LEU A 57 13.19 -1.21 18.41
C LEU A 57 14.24 -0.90 17.35
N ILE A 58 14.78 -1.92 16.69
CA ILE A 58 15.69 -1.75 15.56
C ILE A 58 14.87 -1.86 14.27
N ILE A 59 14.98 -0.85 13.40
CA ILE A 59 14.32 -0.83 12.08
C ILE A 59 15.39 -0.65 11.01
N ASP A 60 15.39 -1.55 10.02
CA ASP A 60 16.22 -1.44 8.83
C ASP A 60 15.45 -0.73 7.70
N PHE A 61 15.98 0.41 7.26
CA PHE A 61 15.44 1.24 6.19
C PHE A 61 16.25 0.99 4.92
N VAL A 62 15.83 -0.02 4.15
CA VAL A 62 16.38 -0.32 2.83
C VAL A 62 15.50 0.30 1.77
N TYR A 63 15.93 1.43 1.20
CA TYR A 63 15.19 2.13 0.16
C TYR A 63 15.88 1.98 -1.19
N THR A 64 15.12 1.55 -2.19
CA THR A 64 15.45 1.76 -3.60
C THR A 64 14.50 2.81 -4.17
N PRO A 65 14.88 3.56 -5.23
CA PRO A 65 14.02 4.60 -5.80
C PRO A 65 12.61 4.12 -6.16
N GLN A 66 12.47 2.85 -6.55
CA GLN A 66 11.21 2.23 -6.94
C GLN A 66 10.33 1.88 -5.74
N LEU A 67 10.93 1.53 -4.59
CA LEU A 67 10.21 1.11 -3.39
C LEU A 67 9.87 2.27 -2.44
N LYS A 68 10.54 3.43 -2.60
CA LYS A 68 10.34 4.60 -1.73
C LYS A 68 8.86 4.99 -1.55
N PRO A 69 8.01 5.07 -2.60
CA PRO A 69 6.61 5.46 -2.44
C PRO A 69 5.79 4.51 -1.55
N GLU A 70 6.19 3.24 -1.47
CA GLU A 70 5.53 2.22 -0.65
C GLU A 70 6.13 2.16 0.77
N LEU A 71 7.47 2.19 0.89
CA LEU A 71 8.15 1.99 2.16
C LEU A 71 8.18 3.22 3.06
N GLU A 72 8.19 4.43 2.49
CA GLU A 72 8.19 5.67 3.26
C GLU A 72 6.93 5.87 4.13
N PRO A 73 5.70 5.69 3.62
CA PRO A 73 4.51 5.75 4.49
C PRO A 73 4.47 4.63 5.53
N MET A 74 4.98 3.43 5.22
CA MET A 74 5.08 2.33 6.18
C MET A 74 6.07 2.66 7.31
N ALA A 75 7.24 3.16 6.97
CA ALA A 75 8.26 3.64 7.91
C ALA A 75 7.69 4.71 8.85
N PHE A 76 7.01 5.70 8.29
CA PHE A 76 6.37 6.75 9.07
C PHE A 76 5.31 6.21 10.05
N ALA A 77 4.49 5.26 9.61
CA ALA A 77 3.47 4.65 10.46
C ALA A 77 4.08 3.92 11.67
N VAL A 78 5.13 3.11 11.45
CA VAL A 78 5.82 2.37 12.51
C VAL A 78 6.53 3.33 13.48
N LEU A 79 7.26 4.32 12.95
CA LEU A 79 7.96 5.32 13.77
C LEU A 79 6.98 6.13 14.64
N ARG A 80 5.86 6.57 14.05
CA ARG A 80 4.81 7.29 14.77
C ARG A 80 4.25 6.44 15.92
N HIS A 81 4.01 5.15 15.69
CA HIS A 81 3.53 4.23 16.74
C HIS A 81 4.57 4.07 17.85
N ALA A 82 5.82 3.76 17.51
CA ALA A 82 6.92 3.60 18.48
C ALA A 82 7.12 4.85 19.34
N PHE A 83 7.16 6.04 18.73
CA PHE A 83 7.33 7.30 19.46
C PHE A 83 6.12 7.68 20.29
N LYS A 84 4.89 7.40 19.83
CA LYS A 84 3.67 7.61 20.64
C LYS A 84 3.69 6.76 21.92
N ARG A 85 4.36 5.61 21.90
CA ARG A 85 4.54 4.70 23.04
C ARG A 85 5.83 4.97 23.84
N GLY A 86 6.62 5.97 23.47
CA GLY A 86 7.88 6.30 24.14
C GLY A 86 8.98 5.25 23.98
N LYS A 87 8.89 4.37 22.97
CA LYS A 87 9.90 3.33 22.74
C LYS A 87 11.14 3.93 22.08
N LYS A 88 12.32 3.47 22.51
CA LYS A 88 13.60 3.85 21.89
C LYS A 88 13.70 3.19 20.52
N VAL A 89 14.12 3.94 19.49
CA VAL A 89 14.25 3.42 18.12
C VAL A 89 15.68 3.59 17.64
N LEU A 90 16.22 2.53 17.02
CA LEU A 90 17.49 2.52 16.31
C LEU A 90 17.22 2.31 14.82
N ALA A 91 17.63 3.27 14.00
CA ALA A 91 17.53 3.19 12.56
C ALA A 91 18.83 2.63 11.98
N LEU A 92 18.71 1.58 11.18
CA LEU A 92 19.77 1.08 10.32
C LEU A 92 19.39 1.41 8.88
N SER A 93 20.37 1.76 8.06
CA SER A 93 20.17 1.90 6.63
C SER A 93 21.49 1.61 5.94
N LEU A 94 21.44 0.77 4.92
CA LEU A 94 22.61 0.54 4.08
C LEU A 94 22.75 1.73 3.12
N PHE A 95 23.83 2.48 3.27
CA PHE A 95 24.20 3.52 2.32
C PHE A 95 24.75 2.84 1.06
N ALA A 96 23.97 2.85 -0.03
CA ALA A 96 24.37 2.39 -1.34
C ALA A 96 24.04 3.46 -2.39
#